data_AF-A0A2G9U328-F1
#
_entry.id   AF-A0A2G9U328-F1
#
_cell.length_a   1.000
_cell.length_b   1.000
_cell.length_c   1.000
_cell.angle_alpha   90.00
_cell.angle_beta   90.00
_cell.angle_gamma   90.00
#
_symmetry.space_group_name_H-M   'P 1'
#
loop_
_entity.id
_entity.type
_entity.pdbx_description
1 polymer ?
#
loop_
_entity_poly.entity_id
_entity_poly.type
_entity_poly.pdbx_seq_one_letter_code
_entity_poly.pdbx_strand_id
1 'polypeptide(L)'
;MATDNTSGSIIQLSVGKVIDKYTVIKKLGEGSFGAVYKVEGPSGKQYALKAESVNEKVPSQQKTLQLLRLELLVMQRLQSRNATHMPDLIDKGNFENFNYIVMKLLGKSLQEAKKTGPDRHLSLGPAIGVAIQCLEAIEELHWAGFLHRDVKPGNFVVGRAEDGDLRKLYILDFGMCRKFVDNNNVMLQPRKKAPFRGTPRYAPIASHLCKEHCRKDDVESWFYMLVDFTNAQLPWKGVSSIKENILRTRAGINQEQLADRHHYC
;
A
#
# COMPACT_ATOMS: atom_id res chain seq x y z
N MET A 1 29.24 -9.68 -31.20
CA MET A 1 28.91 -10.22 -29.86
C MET A 1 27.78 -9.40 -29.30
N ALA A 2 26.57 -9.96 -29.24
CA ALA A 2 25.40 -9.27 -28.71
C ALA A 2 25.49 -9.20 -27.19
N THR A 3 25.47 -7.99 -26.63
CA THR A 3 25.35 -7.76 -25.19
C THR A 3 23.89 -7.94 -24.81
N ASP A 4 23.57 -9.09 -24.24
CA ASP A 4 22.25 -9.40 -23.69
C ASP A 4 22.02 -8.56 -22.43
N ASN A 5 21.25 -7.47 -22.60
CA ASN A 5 20.93 -6.52 -21.54
C ASN A 5 19.69 -7.01 -20.79
N THR A 6 19.82 -8.06 -19.99
CA THR A 6 18.72 -8.59 -19.16
C THR A 6 18.58 -7.79 -17.86
N SER A 7 18.18 -6.53 -17.98
CA SER A 7 17.48 -5.84 -16.88
C SER A 7 16.13 -6.54 -16.70
N GLY A 8 15.90 -7.18 -15.54
CA GLY A 8 14.67 -7.90 -15.25
C GLY A 8 13.45 -7.02 -15.50
N SER A 9 12.73 -7.29 -16.59
CA SER A 9 11.60 -6.50 -17.02
C SER A 9 10.36 -6.84 -16.19
N ILE A 10 9.63 -5.81 -15.75
CA ILE A 10 8.31 -5.99 -15.11
C ILE A 10 7.42 -6.82 -16.02
N ILE A 11 6.76 -7.84 -15.47
CA ILE A 11 5.90 -8.74 -16.24
C ILE A 11 4.77 -7.95 -16.90
N GLN A 12 4.65 -8.12 -18.21
CA GLN A 12 3.53 -7.61 -19.00
C GLN A 12 2.66 -8.77 -19.48
N LEU A 13 1.40 -8.80 -19.04
CA LEU A 13 0.42 -9.79 -19.45
C LEU A 13 -0.54 -9.14 -20.46
N SER A 14 -0.65 -9.74 -21.64
CA SER A 14 -1.56 -9.28 -22.69
C SER A 14 -3.01 -9.59 -22.36
N VAL A 15 -3.93 -8.74 -22.81
CA VAL A 15 -5.38 -9.02 -22.76
C VAL A 15 -5.68 -10.33 -23.49
N GLY A 16 -6.53 -11.16 -22.90
CA GLY A 16 -6.86 -12.49 -23.40
C GLY A 16 -5.87 -13.60 -23.02
N LYS A 17 -4.68 -13.27 -22.45
CA LYS A 17 -3.78 -14.31 -21.92
C LYS A 17 -4.48 -15.05 -20.78
N VAL A 18 -4.44 -16.38 -20.83
CA VAL A 18 -4.95 -17.25 -19.77
C VAL A 18 -3.80 -17.64 -18.85
N ILE A 19 -3.98 -17.40 -17.56
CA ILE A 19 -3.02 -17.72 -16.49
C ILE A 19 -3.70 -18.76 -15.62
N ASP A 20 -3.26 -20.01 -15.76
CA ASP A 20 -3.97 -21.17 -15.23
C ASP A 20 -5.44 -21.19 -15.70
N LYS A 21 -6.37 -20.75 -14.85
CA LYS A 21 -7.81 -20.66 -15.14
C LYS A 21 -8.36 -19.23 -15.21
N TYR A 22 -7.49 -18.22 -15.20
CA TYR A 22 -7.86 -16.80 -15.15
C TYR A 22 -7.51 -16.09 -16.46
N THR A 23 -8.50 -15.51 -17.12
CA THR A 23 -8.32 -14.75 -18.37
C THR A 23 -8.04 -13.28 -18.05
N VAL A 24 -6.96 -12.72 -18.60
CA VAL A 24 -6.60 -11.30 -18.40
C VAL A 24 -7.56 -10.40 -19.18
N ILE A 25 -8.23 -9.49 -18.47
CA ILE A 25 -9.17 -8.53 -19.04
C ILE A 25 -8.49 -7.19 -19.33
N LYS A 26 -7.76 -6.65 -18.36
CA LYS A 26 -6.97 -5.41 -18.52
C LYS A 26 -5.97 -5.24 -17.39
N LYS A 27 -4.94 -4.42 -17.63
CA LYS A 27 -4.04 -3.94 -16.58
C LYS A 27 -4.74 -2.91 -15.69
N LEU A 28 -4.56 -3.02 -14.37
CA LEU A 28 -5.07 -2.08 -13.38
C LEU A 28 -3.99 -1.12 -12.88
N GLY A 29 -2.75 -1.62 -12.73
CA GLY A 29 -1.64 -0.81 -12.26
C GLY A 29 -0.30 -1.51 -12.42
N GLU A 30 0.76 -0.73 -12.31
CA GLU A 30 2.15 -1.19 -12.32
C GLU A 30 2.87 -0.56 -11.13
N GLY A 31 3.61 -1.39 -10.39
CA GLY A 31 4.53 -0.96 -9.35
C GLY A 31 5.97 -1.27 -9.75
N SER A 32 6.91 -0.97 -8.85
CA SER A 32 8.34 -1.18 -9.10
C SER A 32 8.78 -2.65 -9.20
N PHE A 33 7.92 -3.59 -8.82
CA PHE A 33 8.27 -5.01 -8.67
C PHE A 33 7.22 -5.95 -9.27
N GLY A 34 6.28 -5.42 -10.05
CA GLY A 34 5.17 -6.23 -10.55
C GLY A 34 4.00 -5.40 -11.05
N ALA A 35 3.00 -6.09 -11.56
CA ALA A 35 1.81 -5.48 -12.12
C ALA A 35 0.54 -6.17 -11.62
N VAL A 36 -0.54 -5.39 -11.56
CA VAL A 36 -1.87 -5.86 -11.15
C VAL A 36 -2.80 -5.81 -12.36
N TYR A 37 -3.56 -6.88 -12.56
CA TYR A 37 -4.44 -7.08 -13.68
C TYR A 37 -5.85 -7.41 -13.19
N LYS A 38 -6.85 -6.91 -13.89
CA LYS A 38 -8.22 -7.41 -13.79
C LYS A 38 -8.29 -8.71 -14.57
N VAL A 39 -8.75 -9.77 -13.94
CA VAL A 39 -8.91 -11.09 -14.55
C VAL A 39 -10.32 -11.61 -14.35
N GLU A 40 -10.72 -12.56 -15.20
CA GLU A 40 -11.99 -13.27 -15.11
C GLU A 40 -11.72 -14.76 -14.85
N GLY A 41 -12.36 -15.32 -13.83
CA GLY A 41 -12.25 -16.74 -13.51
C GLY A 41 -13.30 -17.60 -14.25
N PRO A 42 -13.29 -18.93 -14.04
CA PRO A 42 -14.12 -19.87 -14.80
C PRO A 42 -15.64 -19.62 -14.69
N SER A 43 -16.10 -19.02 -13.59
CA SER A 43 -17.51 -18.70 -13.36
C SER A 43 -17.95 -17.37 -13.97
N GLY A 44 -17.07 -16.67 -14.71
CA GLY A 44 -17.28 -15.29 -15.17
C GLY A 44 -17.09 -14.24 -14.08
N LYS A 45 -16.76 -14.64 -12.83
CA LYS A 45 -16.49 -13.70 -11.75
C LYS A 45 -15.13 -13.02 -11.95
N GLN A 46 -15.06 -11.73 -11.62
CA GLN A 46 -13.89 -10.89 -11.84
C GLN A 46 -13.06 -10.72 -10.56
N TYR A 47 -11.73 -10.69 -10.73
CA TYR A 47 -10.74 -10.65 -9.66
C TYR A 47 -9.59 -9.69 -9.99
N ALA A 48 -8.75 -9.39 -9.01
CA ALA A 48 -7.46 -8.76 -9.20
C ALA A 48 -6.34 -9.81 -9.11
N LEU A 49 -5.47 -9.87 -10.12
CA LEU A 49 -4.29 -10.73 -10.14
C LEU A 49 -3.04 -9.86 -10.06
N LYS A 50 -2.26 -10.02 -9.00
CA LYS A 50 -0.94 -9.39 -8.87
C LYS A 50 0.14 -10.40 -9.27
N ALA A 51 1.06 -10.00 -10.14
CA ALA A 51 2.13 -10.85 -10.66
C ALA A 51 3.52 -10.20 -10.45
N GLU A 52 4.49 -11.02 -10.06
CA GLU A 52 5.89 -10.63 -9.81
C GLU A 52 6.86 -11.66 -10.42
N SER A 53 7.93 -11.21 -11.09
CA SER A 53 8.82 -12.13 -11.81
C SER A 53 9.72 -12.89 -10.85
N VAL A 54 9.93 -14.18 -11.11
CA VAL A 54 10.87 -14.99 -10.32
C VAL A 54 12.33 -14.58 -10.56
N ASN A 55 12.60 -13.92 -11.68
CA ASN A 55 13.94 -13.54 -12.13
C ASN A 55 14.27 -12.07 -11.85
N GLU A 56 13.38 -11.31 -11.21
CA GLU A 56 13.59 -9.89 -10.96
C GLU A 56 14.71 -9.67 -9.93
N LYS A 57 15.90 -9.31 -10.42
CA LYS A 57 17.02 -8.90 -9.59
C LYS A 57 17.01 -7.38 -9.49
N VAL A 58 17.00 -6.85 -8.27
CA VAL A 58 17.20 -5.41 -8.07
C VAL A 58 18.68 -5.11 -8.34
N PRO A 59 19.03 -4.18 -9.25
CA PRO A 59 20.42 -3.92 -9.63
C PRO A 59 21.36 -3.58 -8.44
N SER A 60 20.80 -3.09 -7.32
CA SER A 60 21.53 -2.71 -6.10
C SER A 60 21.46 -3.74 -4.96
N GLN A 61 20.73 -4.85 -5.11
CA GLN A 61 20.63 -5.89 -4.08
C GLN A 61 20.90 -7.26 -4.71
N GLN A 62 21.89 -7.98 -4.19
CA GLN A 62 22.26 -9.33 -4.65
C GLN A 62 21.19 -10.40 -4.36
N LYS A 63 20.00 -9.99 -3.87
CA LYS A 63 18.88 -10.84 -3.47
C LYS A 63 17.61 -10.38 -4.17
N THR A 64 16.92 -11.31 -4.83
CA THR A 64 15.55 -11.12 -5.35
C THR A 64 14.65 -10.67 -4.19
N LEU A 65 14.07 -9.48 -4.29
CA LEU A 65 13.05 -9.03 -3.34
C LEU A 65 11.76 -9.77 -3.67
N GLN A 66 11.49 -10.86 -2.95
CA GLN A 66 10.27 -11.67 -3.12
C GLN A 66 9.09 -10.99 -2.42
N LEU A 67 8.67 -9.82 -2.89
CA LEU A 67 7.67 -8.99 -2.21
C LEU A 67 6.31 -9.68 -2.22
N LEU A 68 5.95 -10.35 -3.32
CA LEU A 68 4.71 -11.10 -3.43
C LEU A 68 4.64 -12.28 -2.45
N ARG A 69 5.78 -12.90 -2.09
CA ARG A 69 5.80 -13.95 -1.05
C ARG A 69 5.54 -13.37 0.34
N LEU A 70 6.11 -12.21 0.64
CA LEU A 70 5.80 -11.50 1.89
C LEU A 70 4.34 -11.10 1.93
N GLU A 71 3.80 -10.59 0.82
CA GLU A 71 2.41 -10.17 0.70
C GLU A 71 1.45 -11.32 0.94
N LEU A 72 1.70 -12.47 0.31
CA LEU A 72 0.97 -13.71 0.57
C LEU A 72 1.00 -14.09 2.06
N LEU A 73 2.18 -14.04 2.69
CA LEU A 73 2.35 -14.39 4.10
C LEU A 73 1.55 -13.47 5.02
N VAL A 74 1.55 -12.17 4.75
CA VAL A 74 0.78 -11.18 5.50
C VAL A 74 -0.72 -11.41 5.34
N MET A 75 -1.20 -11.60 4.09
CA MET A 75 -2.60 -11.88 3.81
C MET A 75 -3.08 -13.16 4.51
N GLN A 76 -2.30 -14.25 4.45
CA GLN A 76 -2.65 -15.49 5.14
C GLN A 76 -2.70 -15.29 6.66
N ARG A 77 -1.80 -14.47 7.24
CA ARG A 77 -1.83 -14.19 8.67
C ARG A 77 -3.05 -13.37 9.08
N LEU A 78 -3.40 -12.35 8.30
CA LEU A 78 -4.59 -11.53 8.51
C LEU A 78 -5.87 -12.37 8.39
N GLN A 79 -5.99 -13.22 7.36
CA GLN A 79 -7.09 -14.16 7.20
C GLN A 79 -7.22 -15.12 8.40
N SER A 80 -6.10 -15.66 8.91
CA SER A 80 -6.12 -16.52 10.11
C SER A 80 -6.57 -15.81 11.39
N ARG A 81 -6.63 -14.47 11.37
CA ARG A 81 -7.10 -13.62 12.47
C ARG A 81 -8.46 -12.99 12.18
N ASN A 82 -9.15 -13.42 11.13
CA ASN A 82 -10.44 -12.88 10.70
C ASN A 82 -10.42 -11.37 10.45
N ALA A 83 -9.28 -10.84 9.96
CA ALA A 83 -9.17 -9.44 9.56
C ALA A 83 -10.20 -9.11 8.48
N THR A 84 -10.86 -7.97 8.63
CA THR A 84 -12.00 -7.57 7.80
C THR A 84 -11.61 -6.56 6.74
N HIS A 85 -10.54 -5.78 6.94
CA HIS A 85 -10.13 -4.70 6.06
C HIS A 85 -9.06 -5.09 5.04
N MET A 86 -8.95 -6.36 4.65
CA MET A 86 -8.09 -6.80 3.55
C MET A 86 -8.88 -7.49 2.44
N PRO A 87 -8.44 -7.45 1.16
CA PRO A 87 -9.12 -8.19 0.11
C PRO A 87 -9.02 -9.70 0.37
N ASP A 88 -10.09 -10.42 0.09
CA ASP A 88 -10.10 -11.88 0.20
C ASP A 88 -9.01 -12.48 -0.70
N LEU A 89 -8.20 -13.37 -0.13
CA LEU A 89 -7.24 -14.17 -0.87
C LEU A 89 -7.99 -15.31 -1.57
N ILE A 90 -8.02 -15.29 -2.91
CA ILE A 90 -8.79 -16.23 -3.72
C ILE A 90 -7.92 -17.40 -4.19
N ASP A 91 -6.73 -17.09 -4.68
CA ASP A 91 -5.84 -18.09 -5.26
C ASP A 91 -4.39 -17.60 -5.25
N LYS A 92 -3.46 -18.52 -5.52
CA LYS A 92 -2.03 -18.24 -5.65
C LYS A 92 -1.38 -19.31 -6.50
N GLY A 93 -0.31 -18.95 -7.19
CA GLY A 93 0.43 -19.93 -7.95
C GLY A 93 1.72 -19.40 -8.53
N ASN A 94 2.37 -20.30 -9.26
CA ASN A 94 3.46 -19.99 -10.15
C ASN A 94 2.99 -20.30 -11.57
N PHE A 95 3.29 -19.43 -12.51
CA PHE A 95 2.97 -19.62 -13.92
C PHE A 95 4.16 -19.15 -14.74
N GLU A 96 4.70 -20.03 -15.58
CA GLU A 96 5.90 -19.75 -16.38
C GLU A 96 7.07 -19.22 -15.51
N ASN A 97 7.41 -17.94 -15.66
CA ASN A 97 8.52 -17.27 -15.00
C ASN A 97 8.05 -16.24 -13.95
N PHE A 98 6.83 -16.39 -13.43
CA PHE A 98 6.31 -15.49 -12.41
C PHE A 98 5.46 -16.15 -11.34
N ASN A 99 5.40 -15.52 -10.18
CA ASN A 99 4.45 -15.85 -9.13
C ASN A 99 3.24 -14.94 -9.24
N TYR A 100 2.06 -15.43 -8.88
CA TYR A 100 0.85 -14.63 -8.83
C TYR A 100 0.03 -14.88 -7.56
N ILE A 101 -0.74 -13.86 -7.18
CA ILE A 101 -1.81 -13.92 -6.19
C ILE A 101 -3.08 -13.41 -6.86
N VAL A 102 -4.18 -14.15 -6.71
CA VAL A 102 -5.53 -13.70 -7.08
C VAL A 102 -6.26 -13.29 -5.81
N MET A 103 -6.82 -12.10 -5.82
CA MET A 103 -7.54 -11.52 -4.69
C MET A 103 -8.84 -10.86 -5.16
N LYS A 104 -9.72 -10.56 -4.20
CA LYS A 104 -10.94 -9.80 -4.46
C LYS A 104 -10.65 -8.53 -5.27
N LEU A 105 -11.43 -8.31 -6.33
CA LEU A 105 -11.39 -7.06 -7.08
C LEU A 105 -12.08 -5.96 -6.29
N LEU A 106 -11.42 -4.82 -6.14
CA LEU A 106 -11.91 -3.68 -5.37
C LEU A 106 -12.16 -2.46 -6.26
N GLY A 107 -12.71 -1.40 -5.65
CA GLY A 107 -13.06 -0.15 -6.31
C GLY A 107 -11.89 0.82 -6.45
N LYS A 108 -12.18 2.11 -6.27
CA LYS A 108 -11.19 3.19 -6.41
C LYS A 108 -10.37 3.36 -5.13
N SER A 109 -9.10 3.74 -5.29
CA SER A 109 -8.28 4.15 -4.15
C SER A 109 -8.78 5.45 -3.53
N LEU A 110 -8.46 5.71 -2.26
CA LEU A 110 -8.74 7.00 -1.63
C LEU A 110 -7.99 8.14 -2.33
N GLN A 111 -6.83 7.86 -2.93
CA GLN A 111 -6.11 8.82 -3.77
C GLN A 111 -6.92 9.25 -5.01
N GLU A 112 -7.67 8.34 -5.62
CA GLU A 112 -8.58 8.63 -6.72
C GLU A 112 -9.88 9.28 -6.24
N ALA A 113 -10.49 8.75 -5.18
CA ALA A 113 -11.73 9.30 -4.61
C ALA A 113 -11.57 10.75 -4.16
N LYS A 114 -10.41 11.11 -3.59
CA LYS A 114 -10.09 12.49 -3.25
C LYS A 114 -10.09 13.42 -4.47
N LYS A 115 -9.67 12.96 -5.65
CA LYS A 115 -9.64 13.79 -6.87
C LYS A 115 -11.04 14.15 -7.37
N THR A 116 -12.06 13.37 -7.02
CA THR A 116 -13.43 13.58 -7.46
C THR A 116 -14.24 14.51 -6.55
N GLY A 117 -13.75 14.83 -5.35
CA GLY A 117 -14.40 15.77 -4.45
C GLY A 117 -14.16 17.24 -4.85
N PRO A 118 -15.00 18.19 -4.37
CA PRO A 118 -14.77 19.63 -4.51
C PRO A 118 -13.36 19.99 -4.02
N ASP A 119 -12.65 20.87 -4.74
CA ASP A 119 -11.25 21.27 -4.47
C ASP A 119 -10.27 20.12 -4.19
N ARG A 120 -10.57 18.92 -4.70
CA ARG A 120 -9.76 17.71 -4.54
C ARG A 120 -9.55 17.32 -3.06
N HIS A 121 -10.59 17.45 -2.24
CA HIS A 121 -10.63 16.95 -0.86
C HIS A 121 -11.95 16.21 -0.56
N LEU A 122 -12.02 15.52 0.58
CA LEU A 122 -13.25 14.91 1.07
C LEU A 122 -13.92 15.90 2.04
N SER A 123 -15.25 15.97 2.05
CA SER A 123 -15.93 16.70 3.13
C SER A 123 -15.64 16.05 4.48
N LEU A 124 -15.75 16.84 5.55
CA LEU A 124 -15.29 16.45 6.89
C LEU A 124 -15.87 15.11 7.38
N GLY A 125 -17.18 14.89 7.21
CA GLY A 125 -17.85 13.64 7.62
C GLY A 125 -17.25 12.39 6.95
N PRO A 126 -17.25 12.29 5.61
CA PRO A 126 -16.57 11.23 4.88
C PRO A 126 -15.08 11.10 5.22
N ALA A 127 -14.35 12.21 5.39
CA ALA A 127 -12.94 12.17 5.75
C ALA A 127 -12.70 11.47 7.10
N ILE A 128 -13.50 11.79 8.12
CA ILE A 128 -13.44 11.15 9.44
C ILE A 128 -13.82 9.67 9.34
N GLY A 129 -14.93 9.34 8.66
CA GLY A 129 -15.38 7.95 8.52
C GLY A 129 -14.37 7.06 7.78
N VAL A 130 -13.71 7.61 6.75
CA VAL A 130 -12.60 6.97 6.04
C VAL A 130 -11.39 6.80 6.96
N ALA A 131 -11.02 7.83 7.71
CA ALA A 131 -9.87 7.76 8.60
C ALA A 131 -10.04 6.72 9.72
N ILE A 132 -11.24 6.57 10.28
CA ILE A 132 -11.56 5.53 11.27
C ILE A 132 -11.26 4.14 10.69
N GLN A 133 -11.86 3.82 9.54
CA GLN A 133 -11.64 2.51 8.89
C GLN A 133 -10.18 2.29 8.44
N CYS A 134 -9.47 3.33 8.03
CA CYS A 134 -8.03 3.22 7.76
C CYS A 134 -7.25 2.84 9.02
N LEU A 135 -7.61 3.38 10.18
CA LEU A 135 -6.95 3.07 11.45
C LEU A 135 -7.28 1.66 11.93
N GLU A 136 -8.54 1.22 11.81
CA GLU A 136 -8.99 -0.15 12.07
C GLU A 136 -8.19 -1.16 11.24
N ALA A 137 -8.00 -0.89 9.95
CA ALA A 137 -7.18 -1.74 9.08
C ALA A 137 -5.70 -1.81 9.50
N ILE A 138 -5.13 -0.69 9.96
CA ILE A 138 -3.75 -0.65 10.49
C ILE A 138 -3.66 -1.44 11.80
N GLU A 139 -4.67 -1.33 12.66
CA GLU A 139 -4.76 -2.08 13.91
C GLU A 139 -4.81 -3.59 13.65
N GLU A 140 -5.66 -4.06 12.71
CA GLU A 140 -5.72 -5.47 12.30
C GLU A 140 -4.34 -5.99 11.85
N LEU A 141 -3.59 -5.19 11.07
CA LEU A 141 -2.23 -5.52 10.64
C LEU A 141 -1.22 -5.55 11.80
N HIS A 142 -1.33 -4.62 12.73
CA HIS A 142 -0.46 -4.58 13.90
C HIS A 142 -0.73 -5.76 14.84
N TRP A 143 -1.99 -6.13 15.05
CA TRP A 143 -2.35 -7.39 15.72
C TRP A 143 -1.86 -8.60 14.96
N ALA A 144 -1.80 -8.53 13.63
CA ALA A 144 -1.17 -9.55 12.80
C ALA A 144 0.35 -9.71 13.05
N GLY A 145 0.98 -8.74 13.72
CA GLY A 145 2.42 -8.73 14.04
C GLY A 145 3.28 -8.04 12.98
N PHE A 146 2.66 -7.28 12.07
CA PHE A 146 3.31 -6.60 10.96
C PHE A 146 3.12 -5.08 11.02
N LEU A 147 4.12 -4.35 10.52
CA LEU A 147 4.03 -2.93 10.21
C LEU A 147 3.82 -2.78 8.71
N HIS A 148 3.01 -1.82 8.27
CA HIS A 148 2.74 -1.57 6.84
C HIS A 148 3.92 -0.88 6.16
N ARG A 149 4.44 0.19 6.79
CA ARG A 149 5.57 1.03 6.35
C ARG A 149 5.39 1.83 5.05
N ASP A 150 4.26 1.70 4.35
CA ASP A 150 3.88 2.58 3.23
C ASP A 150 2.40 2.98 3.29
N VAL A 151 1.97 3.47 4.45
CA VAL A 151 0.60 3.98 4.65
C VAL A 151 0.41 5.26 3.85
N LYS A 152 -0.51 5.24 2.89
CA LYS A 152 -0.82 6.35 1.98
C LYS A 152 -2.21 6.17 1.34
N PRO A 153 -2.86 7.23 0.83
CA PRO A 153 -4.21 7.12 0.26
C PRO A 153 -4.31 6.17 -0.94
N GLY A 154 -3.23 5.92 -1.67
CA GLY A 154 -3.21 4.98 -2.79
C GLY A 154 -3.31 3.50 -2.38
N ASN A 155 -2.98 3.18 -1.12
CA ASN A 155 -3.01 1.82 -0.58
C ASN A 155 -4.30 1.51 0.19
N PHE A 156 -5.26 2.44 0.22
CA PHE A 156 -6.58 2.19 0.78
C PHE A 156 -7.62 2.34 -0.33
N VAL A 157 -8.52 1.37 -0.43
CA VAL A 157 -9.45 1.22 -1.55
C VAL A 157 -10.84 0.93 -1.03
N VAL A 158 -11.86 1.52 -1.66
CA VAL A 158 -13.26 1.22 -1.34
C VAL A 158 -13.69 -0.11 -1.95
N GLY A 159 -14.67 -0.78 -1.32
CA GLY A 159 -15.41 -1.85 -1.94
C GLY A 159 -16.17 -1.42 -3.20
N ARG A 160 -16.87 -2.36 -3.83
CA ARG A 160 -17.64 -2.15 -5.04
C ARG A 160 -19.14 -2.28 -4.74
N ALA A 161 -19.94 -1.41 -5.36
CA ALA A 161 -21.39 -1.45 -5.18
C ALA A 161 -22.00 -2.81 -5.59
N GLU A 162 -21.46 -3.43 -6.64
CA GLU A 162 -21.87 -4.76 -7.13
C GLU A 162 -21.61 -5.89 -6.13
N ASP A 163 -20.66 -5.71 -5.20
CA ASP A 163 -20.37 -6.67 -4.13
C ASP A 163 -21.07 -6.30 -2.81
N GLY A 164 -21.88 -5.24 -2.79
CA GLY A 164 -22.62 -4.78 -1.60
C GLY A 164 -21.76 -4.11 -0.51
N ASP A 165 -20.51 -3.74 -0.81
CA ASP A 165 -19.52 -3.30 0.19
C ASP A 165 -18.92 -1.91 -0.11
N LEU A 166 -19.61 -1.08 -0.89
CA LEU A 166 -19.13 0.26 -1.31
C LEU A 166 -18.66 1.17 -0.14
N ARG A 167 -19.21 0.97 1.07
CA ARG A 167 -18.87 1.76 2.27
C ARG A 167 -17.72 1.18 3.09
N LYS A 168 -17.19 0.03 2.71
CA LYS A 168 -16.09 -0.67 3.38
C LYS A 168 -14.76 -0.29 2.75
N LEU A 169 -13.76 -0.02 3.58
CA LEU A 169 -12.39 0.19 3.15
C LEU A 169 -11.53 -1.06 3.32
N TYR A 170 -10.56 -1.16 2.42
CA TYR A 170 -9.59 -2.22 2.36
C TYR A 170 -8.18 -1.64 2.26
N ILE A 171 -7.23 -2.19 3.03
CA ILE A 171 -5.80 -1.91 2.91
C ILE A 171 -5.15 -2.88 1.92
N LEU A 172 -4.26 -2.35 1.07
CA LEU A 172 -3.56 -3.05 0.00
C LEU A 172 -2.04 -2.86 0.11
N ASP A 173 -1.31 -3.67 -0.68
CA ASP A 173 0.13 -3.57 -0.91
C ASP A 173 1.00 -3.87 0.32
N PHE A 174 1.02 -5.14 0.71
CA PHE A 174 1.81 -5.61 1.84
C PHE A 174 3.28 -5.88 1.48
N GLY A 175 3.73 -5.56 0.26
CA GLY A 175 5.10 -5.79 -0.19
C GLY A 175 6.15 -5.05 0.63
N MET A 176 5.79 -3.91 1.24
CA MET A 176 6.68 -3.16 2.13
C MET A 176 6.55 -3.53 3.60
N CYS A 177 5.70 -4.50 3.95
CA CYS A 177 5.47 -4.86 5.35
C CYS A 177 6.76 -5.33 6.05
N ARG A 178 6.75 -5.31 7.38
CA ARG A 178 7.81 -5.90 8.19
C ARG A 178 7.24 -6.47 9.48
N LYS A 179 7.60 -7.71 9.79
CA LYS A 179 7.30 -8.32 11.09
C LYS A 179 8.02 -7.55 12.20
N PHE A 180 7.33 -7.18 13.27
CA PHE A 180 7.91 -6.46 14.41
C PHE A 180 7.91 -7.25 15.72
N VAL A 181 7.22 -8.40 15.74
CA VAL A 181 7.25 -9.39 16.81
C VAL A 181 7.65 -10.76 16.27
N ASP A 182 8.15 -11.65 17.12
CA ASP A 182 8.38 -13.06 16.78
C ASP A 182 7.08 -13.89 16.90
N ASN A 183 7.19 -15.22 16.89
CA ASN A 183 6.02 -16.12 17.04
C ASN A 183 5.48 -16.16 18.47
N ASN A 184 6.26 -15.72 19.46
CA ASN A 184 5.92 -15.66 20.87
C ASN A 184 5.43 -14.25 21.27
N ASN A 185 5.15 -13.39 20.29
CA ASN A 185 4.80 -11.97 20.46
C ASN A 185 5.89 -11.12 21.16
N VAL A 186 7.15 -11.55 21.11
CA VAL A 186 8.28 -10.77 21.64
C VAL A 186 8.74 -9.77 20.58
N MET A 187 8.94 -8.52 20.99
CA MET A 187 9.40 -7.45 20.10
C MET A 187 10.77 -7.77 19.51
N LEU A 188 10.88 -7.69 18.17
CA LEU A 188 12.14 -7.85 17.47
C LEU A 188 13.03 -6.63 17.70
N GLN A 189 14.34 -6.88 17.86
CA GLN A 189 15.31 -5.81 18.05
C GLN A 189 15.36 -4.86 16.83
N PRO A 190 15.38 -3.54 17.05
CA PRO A 190 15.46 -2.58 15.97
C PRO A 190 16.81 -2.66 15.27
N ARG A 191 16.82 -2.59 13.93
CA ARG A 191 18.08 -2.49 13.19
C ARG A 191 18.75 -1.15 13.49
N LYS A 192 20.09 -1.15 13.58
CA LYS A 192 20.90 0.07 13.76
C LYS A 192 20.65 1.12 12.67
N LYS A 193 20.37 0.68 11.44
CA LYS A 193 20.05 1.54 10.30
C LYS A 193 18.99 0.87 9.44
N ALA A 194 17.92 1.59 9.15
CA ALA A 194 16.85 1.14 8.25
C ALA A 194 16.79 2.09 7.05
N PRO A 195 17.11 1.64 5.82
CA PRO A 195 16.98 2.48 4.64
C PRO A 195 15.55 2.99 4.46
N PHE A 196 15.42 4.22 4.00
CA PHE A 196 14.12 4.81 3.64
C PHE A 196 13.40 3.90 2.63
N ARG A 197 12.13 3.60 2.91
CA ARG A 197 11.20 2.94 2.00
C ARG A 197 9.83 3.61 2.14
N GLY A 198 9.01 3.50 1.10
CA GLY A 198 7.67 4.08 1.05
C GLY A 198 7.63 5.44 0.36
N THR A 199 6.51 6.13 0.54
CA THR A 199 6.18 7.36 -0.20
C THR A 199 6.56 8.61 0.60
N PRO A 200 7.53 9.44 0.16
CA PRO A 200 8.07 10.57 0.95
C PRO A 200 7.03 11.54 1.50
N ARG A 201 5.93 11.75 0.77
CA ARG A 201 4.86 12.67 1.20
C ARG A 201 4.21 12.26 2.52
N TYR A 202 3.96 10.97 2.72
CA TYR A 202 3.26 10.42 3.89
C TYR A 202 4.20 9.67 4.83
N ALA A 203 5.47 9.50 4.46
CA ALA A 203 6.45 8.79 5.27
C ALA A 203 6.65 9.49 6.62
N PRO A 204 6.76 8.74 7.73
CA PRO A 204 6.99 9.26 9.07
C PRO A 204 8.41 9.82 9.20
N ILE A 205 8.65 10.68 10.18
CA ILE A 205 9.96 11.28 10.48
C ILE A 205 11.04 10.19 10.62
N ALA A 206 10.70 9.05 11.23
CA ALA A 206 11.61 7.91 11.38
C ALA A 206 12.19 7.43 10.04
N SER A 207 11.39 7.42 8.96
CA SER A 207 11.88 7.04 7.63
C SER A 207 12.94 8.01 7.12
N HIS A 208 12.68 9.32 7.25
CA HIS A 208 13.61 10.36 6.81
C HIS A 208 14.94 10.32 7.58
N LEU A 209 14.88 9.90 8.85
CA LEU A 209 16.05 9.69 9.72
C LEU A 209 16.70 8.31 9.57
N CYS A 210 16.20 7.45 8.68
CA CYS A 210 16.66 6.06 8.49
C CYS A 210 16.66 5.22 9.79
N LYS A 211 15.67 5.46 10.65
CA LYS A 211 15.43 4.70 11.89
C LYS A 211 14.48 3.53 11.63
N GLU A 212 14.59 2.48 12.44
CA GLU A 212 13.64 1.37 12.39
C GLU A 212 12.24 1.85 12.74
N HIS A 213 11.25 1.41 11.97
CA HIS A 213 9.85 1.74 12.24
C HIS A 213 9.32 0.89 13.39
N CYS A 214 8.38 1.46 14.14
CA CYS A 214 7.47 0.77 15.04
C CYS A 214 6.02 1.21 14.75
N ARG A 215 5.07 0.72 15.54
CA ARG A 215 3.62 0.93 15.30
C ARG A 215 3.22 2.40 15.15
N LYS A 216 3.80 3.30 15.96
CA LYS A 216 3.50 4.73 15.89
C LYS A 216 3.83 5.36 14.53
N ASP A 217 4.76 4.78 13.76
CA ASP A 217 5.19 5.34 12.49
C ASP A 217 4.16 5.10 11.37
N ASP A 218 3.41 3.99 11.43
CA ASP A 218 2.23 3.78 10.58
C ASP A 218 1.10 4.74 10.98
N VAL A 219 0.91 4.98 12.28
CA VAL A 219 -0.11 5.93 12.81
C VAL A 219 0.23 7.38 12.46
N GLU A 220 1.50 7.78 12.49
CA GLU A 220 1.96 9.10 12.04
C GLU A 220 1.64 9.32 10.55
N SER A 221 1.86 8.30 9.73
CA SER A 221 1.51 8.33 8.30
C SER A 221 0.00 8.44 8.08
N TRP A 222 -0.79 7.71 8.88
CA TRP A 222 -2.26 7.80 8.90
C TRP A 222 -2.73 9.21 9.27
N PHE A 223 -2.11 9.84 10.27
CA PHE A 223 -2.42 11.21 10.66
C PHE A 223 -2.16 12.19 9.51
N TYR A 224 -1.05 12.03 8.78
CA TYR A 224 -0.80 12.83 7.57
C TYR A 224 -1.84 12.61 6.47
N MET A 225 -2.38 11.39 6.33
CA MET A 225 -3.49 11.14 5.41
C MET A 225 -4.75 11.89 5.83
N LEU A 226 -5.09 11.85 7.13
CA LEU A 226 -6.26 12.56 7.66
C LEU A 226 -6.17 14.06 7.39
N VAL A 227 -5.03 14.69 7.70
CA VAL A 227 -4.79 16.11 7.40
C VAL A 227 -4.91 16.38 5.90
N ASP A 228 -4.32 15.52 5.05
CA ASP A 228 -4.41 15.65 3.61
C ASP A 228 -5.87 15.50 3.10
N PHE A 229 -6.75 14.78 3.81
CA PHE A 229 -8.16 14.64 3.45
C PHE A 229 -9.02 15.83 3.87
N THR A 230 -8.72 16.46 5.01
CA THR A 230 -9.59 17.46 5.63
C THR A 230 -9.20 18.91 5.33
N ASN A 231 -7.91 19.23 5.16
CA ASN A 231 -7.46 20.61 5.37
C ASN A 231 -6.47 21.17 4.35
N ALA A 232 -6.68 20.86 3.07
CA ALA A 232 -5.79 21.27 2.01
C ALA A 232 -4.36 20.71 2.19
N GLN A 233 -3.59 20.90 1.14
CA GLN A 233 -2.30 20.28 0.87
C GLN A 233 -1.35 20.22 2.09
N LEU A 234 -0.73 19.06 2.32
CA LEU A 234 0.36 18.94 3.31
C LEU A 234 1.41 20.05 3.10
N PRO A 235 1.90 20.71 4.16
CA PRO A 235 2.80 21.87 4.06
C PRO A 235 4.10 21.61 3.28
N TRP A 236 4.55 20.37 3.23
CA TRP A 236 5.74 19.92 2.50
C TRP A 236 5.43 19.38 1.09
N LYS A 237 4.22 19.59 0.56
CA LYS A 237 3.89 19.23 -0.82
C LYS A 237 4.61 20.18 -1.78
N GLY A 238 5.37 19.62 -2.74
CA GLY A 238 6.15 20.39 -3.72
C GLY A 238 7.60 20.67 -3.31
N VAL A 239 8.01 20.23 -2.12
CA VAL A 239 9.41 20.30 -1.68
C VAL A 239 10.24 19.27 -2.45
N SER A 240 11.17 19.74 -3.28
CA SER A 240 12.01 18.92 -4.18
C SER A 240 13.16 18.18 -3.48
N SER A 241 13.56 18.62 -2.28
CA SER A 241 14.64 18.01 -1.48
C SER A 241 14.04 17.24 -0.28
N ILE A 242 14.10 15.91 -0.36
CA ILE A 242 13.31 14.97 0.45
C ILE A 242 13.81 14.84 1.90
N LYS A 243 15.07 15.17 2.20
CA LYS A 243 15.66 14.90 3.53
C LYS A 243 15.71 16.11 4.44
N GLU A 244 16.39 17.19 4.06
CA GLU A 244 16.53 18.34 4.96
C GLU A 244 15.29 19.22 4.97
N ASN A 245 14.67 19.49 3.81
CA ASN A 245 13.58 20.44 3.75
C ASN A 245 12.28 19.87 4.35
N ILE A 246 11.98 18.59 4.15
CA ILE A 246 10.80 17.96 4.79
C ILE A 246 10.95 17.93 6.32
N LEU A 247 12.13 17.58 6.83
CA LEU A 247 12.38 17.57 8.28
C LEU A 247 12.32 18.98 8.89
N ARG A 248 12.90 19.99 8.21
CA ARG A 248 12.84 21.39 8.65
C ARG A 248 11.41 21.93 8.62
N THR A 249 10.65 21.66 7.57
CA THR A 249 9.23 22.05 7.48
C THR A 249 8.43 21.38 8.60
N ARG A 250 8.62 20.07 8.85
CA ARG A 250 7.89 19.36 9.92
C ARG A 250 8.29 19.79 11.33
N ALA A 251 9.57 20.07 11.57
CA ALA A 251 10.06 20.53 12.88
C ALA A 251 9.59 21.96 13.22
N GLY A 252 9.32 22.78 12.20
CA GLY A 252 8.82 24.15 12.37
C GLY A 252 7.30 24.28 12.51
N ILE A 253 6.55 23.19 12.38
CA ILE A 253 5.08 23.20 12.42
C ILE A 253 4.59 22.65 13.77
N ASN A 254 3.91 23.47 14.56
CA ASN A 254 3.21 23.00 15.77
C ASN A 254 1.85 22.34 15.40
N GLN A 255 1.26 21.56 16.32
CA GLN A 255 -0.02 20.89 16.07
C GLN A 255 -1.15 21.88 15.76
N GLU A 256 -1.10 23.09 16.35
CA GLU A 256 -2.06 24.18 16.10
C GLU A 256 -1.98 24.69 14.67
N GLN A 257 -0.78 24.88 14.08
CA GLN A 257 -0.59 25.35 12.70
C GLN A 257 -1.09 24.36 11.63
N LEU A 258 -1.22 23.06 11.96
CA LEU A 258 -1.87 22.07 11.09
C LEU A 258 -3.41 22.19 11.13
N ALA A 259 -3.95 22.74 12.22
CA ALA A 259 -5.38 22.94 12.43
C ALA A 259 -5.86 24.36 12.07
N ASP A 260 -4.99 25.38 12.18
CA ASP A 260 -5.32 26.81 12.15
C ASP A 260 -5.66 27.40 10.77
N ARG A 261 -5.76 26.59 9.71
CA ARG A 261 -6.29 27.07 8.42
C ARG A 261 -7.83 27.03 8.35
N HIS A 262 -8.51 27.01 9.49
CA HIS A 262 -9.94 27.27 9.61
C HIS A 262 -10.21 28.78 9.75
N HIS A 263 -10.05 29.49 8.63
CA HIS A 263 -10.89 30.65 8.35
C HIS A 263 -11.66 30.32 7.06
N TYR A 264 -12.95 30.66 7.01
CA TYR A 264 -13.97 30.32 6.00
C TYR A 264 -14.60 28.91 6.20
N CYS A 265 -15.88 28.73 6.59
CA CYS A 265 -17.05 29.60 6.73
C CYS A 265 -17.80 29.29 8.04
#